data_AF-A0A653DTH6-F1
#
_entry.id   AF-A0A653DTH6-F1
#
_cell.length_a   1.000
_cell.length_b   1.000
_cell.length_c   1.000
_cell.angle_alpha   90.00
_cell.angle_beta   90.00
_cell.angle_gamma   90.00
#
_symmetry.space_group_name_H-M   'P 1'
#
loop_
_entity.id
_entity.type
_entity.pdbx_description
1 polymer ?
#
loop_
_entity_poly.entity_id
_entity_poly.type
_entity_poly.pdbx_seq_one_letter_code
_entity_poly.pdbx_strand_id
1 'polypeptide(L)'
;MAGKGDGEGEGNILKLENQIAVIKYMILFTNVLNWMLGASIFALCLWLRFEPGIQEWLQKLDATEFYIGVYILIFAAVAIMVVSFIGCLSALQESAMALLVV
;
A
#
# COMPACT_ATOMS: atom_id res chain seq x y z
N MET A 1 37.99 34.67 18.89
CA MET A 1 37.76 33.85 17.68
C MET A 1 36.81 32.72 18.06
N ALA A 2 35.52 33.02 18.14
CA ALA A 2 34.49 32.05 18.54
C ALA A 2 33.26 32.35 17.70
N GLY A 3 32.72 31.34 17.00
CA GLY A 3 31.53 31.51 16.18
C GLY A 3 31.47 30.69 14.88
N LYS A 4 32.19 29.57 14.76
CA LYS A 4 32.13 28.71 13.56
C LYS A 4 31.57 27.30 13.82
N GLY A 5 31.02 27.04 15.01
CA GLY A 5 30.53 25.71 15.41
C GLY A 5 29.03 25.46 15.24
N ASP A 6 28.17 26.48 15.34
CA ASP A 6 26.71 26.26 15.37
C ASP A 6 26.07 26.07 13.98
N GLY A 7 26.56 26.77 12.95
CA GLY A 7 25.94 26.74 11.61
C GLY A 7 26.17 25.45 10.80
N GLU A 8 27.24 24.70 11.08
CA GLU A 8 27.52 23.43 10.39
C GLU A 8 26.65 22.27 10.93
N GLY A 9 26.31 22.31 12.22
CA GLY A 9 25.40 21.35 12.85
C GLY A 9 23.95 21.55 12.40
N GLU A 10 23.49 22.80 12.38
CA GLU A 10 22.13 23.17 11.97
C GLU A 10 21.86 22.83 10.49
N GLY A 11 22.84 23.07 9.60
CA GLY A 11 22.75 22.71 8.19
C GLY A 11 22.68 21.19 7.94
N ASN A 12 23.37 20.38 8.75
CA ASN A 12 23.31 18.92 8.65
C ASN A 12 21.98 18.35 9.16
N ILE A 13 21.40 18.95 10.21
CA ILE A 13 20.06 18.58 10.72
C ILE A 13 18.98 18.90 9.69
N LEU A 14 18.97 20.11 9.11
CA LEU A 14 18.06 20.49 8.03
C LEU A 14 18.16 19.54 6.82
N LYS A 15 19.38 19.13 6.47
CA LYS A 15 19.60 18.15 5.39
C LYS A 15 18.98 16.79 5.75
N LEU A 16 19.15 16.31 6.97
CA LEU A 16 18.55 15.06 7.45
C LEU A 16 17.02 15.11 7.44
N GLU A 17 16.42 16.20 7.93
CA GLU A 17 14.97 16.39 7.94
C GLU A 17 14.38 16.35 6.52
N ASN A 18 15.03 17.02 5.57
CA ASN A 18 14.58 17.03 4.19
C ASN A 18 14.68 15.64 3.53
N GLN A 19 15.73 14.87 3.84
CA GLN A 19 15.86 13.48 3.35
C GLN A 19 14.74 12.58 3.91
N ILE A 20 14.42 12.72 5.20
CA ILE A 20 13.35 11.95 5.85
C ILE A 20 11.99 12.32 5.24
N ALA A 21 11.74 13.61 4.96
CA ALA A 21 10.51 14.07 4.33
C ALA A 21 10.32 13.43 2.94
N VAL A 22 11.36 13.41 2.09
CA VAL A 22 11.29 12.78 0.77
C VAL A 22 10.92 11.30 0.87
N ILE A 23 11.57 10.56 1.78
CA ILE A 23 11.28 9.13 1.97
C ILE A 23 9.84 8.92 2.44
N LYS A 24 9.35 9.74 3.39
CA LYS A 24 7.95 9.68 3.87
C LYS A 24 6.95 9.88 2.73
N TYR A 25 7.14 10.90 1.91
CA TYR A 25 6.26 11.17 0.77
C TYR A 25 6.28 10.06 -0.27
N MET A 26 7.46 9.49 -0.56
CA MET A 26 7.59 8.35 -1.47
C MET A 26 6.84 7.12 -0.94
N ILE A 27 6.99 6.79 0.35
CA ILE A 27 6.29 5.67 1.00
C ILE A 27 4.78 5.88 0.98
N LEU A 28 4.31 7.09 1.32
CA LEU A 28 2.89 7.44 1.29
C LEU A 28 2.32 7.28 -0.12
N PHE A 29 3.00 7.81 -1.13
CA PHE A 29 2.56 7.74 -2.52
C PHE A 29 2.48 6.29 -3.01
N THR A 30 3.53 5.49 -2.80
CA THR A 30 3.54 4.08 -3.21
C THR A 30 2.47 3.26 -2.49
N ASN A 31 2.24 3.48 -1.20
CA ASN A 31 1.19 2.79 -0.45
C ASN A 31 -0.22 3.18 -0.92
N VAL A 32 -0.47 4.46 -1.23
CA VAL A 32 -1.75 4.88 -1.82
C VAL A 32 -1.98 4.21 -3.17
N LEU A 33 -0.96 4.16 -4.04
CA LEU A 33 -1.06 3.45 -5.32
C LEU A 33 -1.34 1.96 -5.14
N ASN A 34 -0.64 1.31 -4.21
CA ASN A 34 -0.84 -0.10 -3.93
C ASN A 34 -2.24 -0.39 -3.38
N TRP A 35 -2.78 0.51 -2.56
CA TRP A 35 -4.15 0.44 -2.07
C TRP A 35 -5.16 0.54 -3.23
N MET A 36 -4.98 1.51 -4.14
CA MET A 36 -5.83 1.67 -5.33
C MET A 36 -5.78 0.44 -6.25
N LEU A 37 -4.60 -0.15 -6.43
CA LEU A 37 -4.42 -1.38 -7.20
C LEU A 37 -5.13 -2.57 -6.53
N GLY A 38 -4.96 -2.74 -5.22
CA GLY A 38 -5.67 -3.76 -4.44
C GLY A 38 -7.18 -3.61 -4.54
N ALA A 39 -7.71 -2.40 -4.41
CA ALA A 39 -9.13 -2.10 -4.55
C ALA A 39 -9.65 -2.42 -5.96
N SER A 40 -8.87 -2.10 -7.00
CA SER A 40 -9.22 -2.41 -8.39
C SER A 40 -9.29 -3.92 -8.63
N ILE A 41 -8.30 -4.68 -8.16
CA ILE A 41 -8.27 -6.15 -8.27
C ILE A 41 -9.44 -6.76 -7.50
N PHE A 42 -9.70 -6.29 -6.28
CA PHE A 42 -10.80 -6.75 -5.46
C PHE A 42 -12.15 -6.53 -6.16
N ALA A 43 -12.38 -5.33 -6.70
CA ALA A 43 -13.60 -5.01 -7.45
C ALA A 43 -13.76 -5.90 -8.69
N LEU A 44 -12.69 -6.13 -9.46
CA LEU A 44 -12.72 -7.03 -10.63
C LEU A 44 -13.01 -8.48 -10.23
N CYS A 45 -12.46 -8.98 -9.12
CA CYS A 45 -12.73 -10.32 -8.63
C CYS A 45 -14.19 -10.48 -8.16
N LEU A 46 -14.75 -9.45 -7.51
CA LEU A 46 -16.16 -9.43 -7.16
C LEU A 46 -17.05 -9.39 -8.40
N TRP A 47 -16.69 -8.59 -9.40
CA TRP A 47 -17.40 -8.55 -10.68
C TRP A 47 -17.42 -9.92 -11.34
N LEU A 48 -16.26 -10.58 -11.45
CA LEU A 48 -16.12 -11.96 -11.96
C LEU A 48 -17.00 -12.97 -11.20
N ARG A 49 -17.24 -12.74 -9.90
CA ARG A 49 -18.05 -13.62 -9.06
C ARG A 49 -19.55 -13.39 -9.21
N PHE A 50 -19.97 -12.15 -9.40
CA PHE A 50 -21.39 -11.77 -9.48
C PHE A 50 -21.95 -11.78 -10.89
N GLU A 51 -21.10 -11.73 -11.92
CA GLU A 51 -21.52 -11.73 -13.32
C GLU A 51 -22.08 -13.12 -13.72
N PRO A 52 -23.39 -13.25 -13.95
CA PRO A 52 -24.02 -14.55 -14.22
C PRO A 52 -23.57 -15.15 -15.56
N GLY A 53 -23.22 -14.31 -16.54
CA GLY A 53 -22.71 -14.77 -17.83
C GLY A 53 -21.42 -15.57 -17.69
N ILE A 54 -20.51 -15.15 -16.80
CA ILE A 54 -19.22 -15.85 -16.60
C ILE A 54 -19.44 -17.21 -15.94
N GLN A 55 -20.40 -17.32 -15.02
CA GLN A 55 -20.75 -18.59 -14.39
C GLN A 55 -21.27 -19.61 -15.41
N GLU A 56 -22.12 -19.19 -16.35
CA GLU A 56 -22.68 -20.07 -17.38
C GLU A 56 -21.59 -20.60 -18.33
N TRP A 57 -20.66 -19.74 -18.74
CA TRP A 57 -19.51 -20.14 -19.56
C TRP A 57 -18.57 -21.10 -18.84
N LEU A 58 -18.27 -20.85 -17.55
CA LEU A 58 -17.42 -21.72 -16.74
C LEU A 58 -18.01 -23.10 -16.53
N GLN A 59 -19.34 -23.19 -16.36
CA GLN A 59 -20.04 -24.48 -16.29
C GLN A 59 -20.01 -25.23 -17.62
N LYS A 60 -20.21 -24.54 -18.75
CA LYS A 60 -20.11 -25.15 -20.09
C LYS A 60 -18.71 -25.68 -20.40
N LEU A 61 -17.67 -25.06 -19.84
CA LEU A 61 -16.27 -25.44 -20.05
C LEU A 61 -15.73 -26.38 -18.97
N ASP A 62 -16.57 -26.81 -18.03
CA ASP A 62 -16.21 -27.63 -16.85
C ASP A 62 -15.01 -27.07 -16.04
N ALA A 63 -14.86 -25.74 -16.05
CA ALA A 63 -13.71 -25.04 -15.48
C ALA A 63 -14.05 -24.38 -14.14
N THR A 64 -14.91 -24.99 -13.34
CA THR A 64 -15.40 -24.41 -12.07
C THR A 64 -14.29 -24.19 -11.02
N GLU A 65 -13.16 -24.88 -11.15
CA GLU A 65 -11.95 -24.66 -10.34
C GLU A 65 -11.38 -23.23 -10.48
N PHE A 66 -11.72 -22.50 -11.55
CA PHE A 66 -11.36 -21.09 -11.72
C PHE A 66 -11.77 -20.23 -10.51
N TYR A 67 -12.89 -20.54 -9.86
CA TYR A 67 -13.35 -19.81 -8.68
C TYR A 67 -12.42 -19.94 -7.48
N ILE A 68 -11.64 -21.04 -7.37
CA ILE A 68 -10.64 -21.20 -6.32
C ILE A 68 -9.58 -20.10 -6.47
N GLY A 69 -9.10 -19.87 -7.69
CA GLY A 69 -8.19 -18.78 -8.00
C GLY A 69 -8.76 -17.40 -7.66
N VAL A 70 -10.04 -17.18 -8.00
CA VAL A 70 -10.74 -15.92 -7.68
C VAL A 70 -10.81 -15.69 -6.16
N TYR A 71 -11.12 -16.71 -5.36
CA TYR A 71 -11.15 -16.58 -3.89
C TYR A 71 -9.78 -16.25 -3.29
N ILE A 72 -8.70 -16.85 -3.82
CA ILE A 72 -7.34 -16.53 -3.39
C ILE A 72 -6.99 -15.07 -3.73
N LEU A 73 -7.36 -14.60 -4.92
CA LEU A 73 -7.14 -13.21 -5.34
C LEU A 73 -7.91 -12.22 -4.49
N ILE A 74 -9.15 -12.53 -4.10
CA ILE A 74 -9.94 -11.71 -3.18
C ILE A 74 -9.21 -11.59 -1.83
N PHE A 75 -8.76 -12.71 -1.25
CA PHE A 75 -8.06 -12.70 0.02
C PHE A 75 -6.74 -11.92 -0.05
N ALA A 76 -5.95 -12.15 -1.10
CA ALA A 76 -4.70 -11.44 -1.34
C ALA A 76 -4.93 -9.92 -1.53
N ALA A 77 -5.95 -9.52 -2.30
CA ALA A 77 -6.28 -8.12 -2.52
C ALA A 77 -6.71 -7.43 -1.21
N VAL A 78 -7.49 -8.09 -0.37
CA VAL A 78 -7.85 -7.58 0.96
C VAL A 78 -6.62 -7.40 1.84
N ALA A 79 -5.71 -8.39 1.87
CA ALA A 79 -4.47 -8.28 2.64
C ALA A 79 -3.60 -7.09 2.16
N ILE A 80 -3.46 -6.92 0.84
CA ILE A 80 -2.74 -5.80 0.22
C ILE A 80 -3.37 -4.46 0.62
N MET A 81 -4.71 -4.34 0.57
CA MET A 81 -5.40 -3.12 0.98
C MET A 81 -5.15 -2.79 2.45
N VAL A 82 -5.21 -3.78 3.35
CA VAL A 82 -4.97 -3.58 4.79
C VAL A 82 -3.52 -3.15 5.06
N VAL A 83 -2.54 -3.86 4.50
CA VAL A 83 -1.11 -3.53 4.67
C VAL A 83 -0.82 -2.12 4.14
N SER A 84 -1.36 -1.77 2.98
CA SER A 84 -1.16 -0.45 2.38
C SER A 84 -1.81 0.66 3.22
N PHE A 85 -2.99 0.41 3.79
CA PHE A 85 -3.67 1.37 4.66
C PHE A 85 -2.86 1.63 5.94
N ILE A 86 -2.35 0.58 6.59
CA ILE A 86 -1.47 0.70 7.77
C ILE A 86 -0.18 1.44 7.40
N GLY A 87 0.39 1.17 6.22
CA GLY A 87 1.56 1.87 5.70
C GLY A 87 1.31 3.37 5.50
N CYS A 88 0.13 3.76 5.00
CA CYS A 88 -0.28 5.16 4.90
C CYS A 88 -0.42 5.82 6.29
N LEU A 89 -1.07 5.15 7.25
CA LEU A 89 -1.21 5.67 8.62
C LEU A 89 0.15 5.87 9.29
N SER A 90 1.07 4.93 9.08
CA SER A 90 2.42 4.97 9.63
C SER A 90 3.25 6.11 9.04
N ALA A 91 3.07 6.41 7.75
CA ALA A 91 3.73 7.53 7.09
C ALA A 91 3.18 8.91 7.53
N LEU A 92 1.89 8.98 7.90
CA LEU A 92 1.23 10.20 8.34
C LEU A 92 1.40 10.49 9.85
N GLN A 93 1.65 9.48 10.68
CA GLN A 93 1.91 9.70 12.11
C GLN A 93 3.33 10.25 12.31
N GLU A 94 3.42 11.57 12.46
CA GLU A 94 4.66 12.33 12.66
C GLU A 94 5.29 12.14 14.06
N SER A 95 4.63 11.42 14.96
CA SER A 95 5.24 11.00 16.22
C SER A 95 6.10 9.76 15.97
N ALA A 96 7.42 9.89 16.20
CA ALA A 96 8.48 8.89 16.00
C ALA A 96 8.32 7.52 16.71
N MET A 97 7.12 7.14 17.14
CA MET A 97 6.79 5.90 17.85
C MET A 97 5.79 4.99 17.10
N ALA A 98 5.66 5.12 15.77
CA ALA A 98 4.86 4.21 14.93
C ALA A 98 5.72 3.33 13.98
N LEU A 99 7.05 3.45 13.99
CA LEU A 99 7.97 2.72 13.10
C LEU A 99 8.27 1.26 13.56
N LEU A 100 7.51 0.69 14.50
CA LEU A 100 7.84 -0.61 15.14
C LEU A 100 6.82 -1.73 14.84
N VAL A 101 5.83 -1.53 13.95
CA VAL A 101 4.78 -2.55 13.70
C VAL A 101 4.69 -2.98 12.25
N VAL A 102 5.84 -3.10 11.57
CA VAL A 102 5.98 -3.95 10.38
C VAL A 102 7.10 -4.95 10.62
#